data_AF-A0A6J7G0Y9-F1
#
_entry.id   AF-A0A6J7G0Y9-F1
#
_cell.length_a   1.000
_cell.length_b   1.000
_cell.length_c   1.000
_cell.angle_alpha   90.00
_cell.angle_beta   90.00
_cell.angle_gamma   90.00
#
_symmetry.space_group_name_H-M   'P 1'
#
loop_
_entity.id
_entity.type
_entity.pdbx_description
1 polymer ?
#
loop_
_entity_poly.entity_id
_entity_poly.type
_entity_poly.pdbx_seq_one_letter_code
_entity_poly.pdbx_strand_id
1 'polypeptide(L)'
;MSRLRSPIRILAFTPEEAVYNQLALTWGVESKITHMVSHTDEMVAQVDRILIDSNSAQKGDNVIIVAGSPPGIPGSTNAMRVHRVGDAVEGIAPAYRK
;
A
#
# COMPACT_ATOMS: atom_id res chain seq x y z
N MET A 1 -1.97 7.43 -10.40
CA MET A 1 -0.63 6.90 -10.75
C MET A 1 -0.56 6.34 -12.17
N SER A 2 -1.39 5.35 -12.54
CA SER A 2 -1.34 4.67 -13.86
C SER A 2 -1.37 5.61 -15.09
N ARG A 3 -2.10 6.74 -15.01
CA ARG A 3 -2.15 7.75 -16.08
C ARG A 3 -0.77 8.28 -16.50
N LEU A 4 0.20 8.31 -15.59
CA LEU A 4 1.56 8.81 -15.85
C LEU A 4 2.43 7.80 -16.60
N ARG A 5 1.97 6.56 -16.76
CA ARG A 5 2.70 5.49 -17.46
C ARG A 5 4.14 5.29 -16.94
N SER A 6 4.33 5.50 -15.63
CA SER A 6 5.63 5.34 -14.97
C SER A 6 6.12 3.89 -15.10
N PRO A 7 7.42 3.64 -15.32
CA PRO A 7 7.97 2.28 -15.30
C PRO A 7 7.99 1.67 -13.89
N ILE A 8 7.74 2.45 -12.84
CA ILE A 8 7.65 1.96 -11.46
C ILE A 8 6.38 1.12 -11.33
N ARG A 9 6.54 -0.14 -10.86
CA ARG A 9 5.44 -1.08 -10.60
C ARG A 9 4.43 -0.48 -9.60
N ILE A 10 3.15 -0.56 -9.92
CA ILE A 10 2.06 -0.06 -9.05
C ILE A 10 1.35 -1.26 -8.43
N LEU A 11 1.41 -1.37 -7.11
CA LEU A 11 0.64 -2.36 -6.34
C LEU A 11 -0.58 -1.67 -5.74
N ALA A 12 -1.77 -2.17 -6.05
CA ALA A 12 -3.02 -1.62 -5.55
C ALA A 12 -3.70 -2.62 -4.60
N PHE A 13 -4.01 -2.15 -3.39
CA PHE A 13 -4.66 -2.95 -2.36
C PHE A 13 -6.09 -2.48 -2.19
N THR A 14 -7.04 -3.42 -2.16
CA THR A 14 -8.46 -3.09 -2.01
C THR A 14 -9.20 -4.20 -1.26
N PRO A 15 -10.18 -3.86 -0.41
CA PRO A 15 -11.07 -4.86 0.20
C PRO A 15 -12.22 -5.29 -0.69
N GLU A 16 -12.44 -4.64 -1.84
CA GLU A 16 -13.60 -4.88 -2.70
C GLU A 16 -13.22 -5.66 -3.96
N GLU A 17 -13.84 -6.83 -4.17
CA GLU A 17 -13.61 -7.67 -5.35
C GLU A 17 -13.94 -6.95 -6.66
N ALA A 18 -15.00 -6.15 -6.67
CA ALA A 18 -15.38 -5.36 -7.85
C ALA A 18 -14.25 -4.41 -8.26
N VAL A 19 -13.62 -3.73 -7.29
CA VAL A 19 -12.50 -2.81 -7.51
C VAL A 19 -11.26 -3.58 -7.96
N TYR A 20 -10.96 -4.73 -7.33
CA TYR A 20 -9.85 -5.60 -7.72
C TYR A 20 -9.92 -6.00 -9.20
N ASN A 21 -11.10 -6.42 -9.66
CA ASN A 21 -11.34 -6.82 -11.05
C ASN A 21 -11.24 -5.63 -12.02
N GLN A 22 -11.75 -4.46 -11.64
CA GLN A 22 -11.61 -3.24 -12.45
C GLN A 22 -10.15 -2.80 -12.61
N LEU A 23 -9.37 -2.90 -11.53
CA LEU A 23 -7.96 -2.52 -11.54
C LEU A 23 -7.09 -3.44 -12.40
N ALA A 24 -7.51 -4.68 -12.65
CA ALA A 24 -6.81 -5.59 -13.56
C ALA A 24 -6.74 -5.06 -15.01
N LEU A 25 -7.67 -4.19 -15.41
CA LEU A 25 -7.67 -3.51 -16.71
C LEU A 25 -6.88 -2.19 -16.70
N THR A 26 -6.35 -1.78 -15.54
CA THR A 26 -5.61 -0.54 -15.39
C THR A 26 -4.13 -0.75 -15.68
N TRP A 27 -3.60 0.04 -16.61
CA TRP A 27 -2.19 -0.04 -17.02
C TRP A 27 -1.22 -0.01 -15.84
N GLY A 28 -0.29 -0.98 -15.83
CA GLY A 28 0.83 -1.06 -14.89
C GLY A 28 0.43 -1.34 -13.43
N VAL A 29 -0.84 -1.68 -13.18
CA VAL A 29 -1.35 -2.01 -11.84
C VAL A 29 -1.43 -3.52 -11.67
N GLU A 30 -0.90 -3.99 -10.55
CA GLU A 30 -1.17 -5.31 -10.01
C GLU A 30 -2.02 -5.13 -8.75
N SER A 31 -3.24 -5.67 -8.78
CA SER A 31 -4.18 -5.58 -7.67
C SER A 31 -4.04 -6.76 -6.70
N LYS A 32 -4.34 -6.52 -5.41
CA LYS A 32 -4.43 -7.55 -4.37
C LYS A 32 -5.62 -7.28 -3.46
N ILE A 33 -6.33 -8.34 -3.09
CA ILE A 33 -7.40 -8.27 -2.08
C ILE A 33 -6.79 -8.22 -0.69
N THR A 34 -7.25 -7.28 0.13
CA THR A 34 -6.79 -7.09 1.52
C THR A 34 -7.95 -6.76 2.44
N HIS A 35 -7.84 -7.07 3.72
CA HIS A 35 -8.85 -6.65 4.68
C HIS A 35 -8.83 -5.13 4.90
N MET A 36 -10.00 -4.54 5.09
CA MET A 36 -10.12 -3.13 5.50
C MET A 36 -9.53 -2.96 6.90
N VAL A 37 -8.80 -1.87 7.10
CA VAL A 37 -8.26 -1.43 8.40
C VAL A 37 -8.79 -0.04 8.74
N SER A 38 -8.85 0.30 10.02
CA SER A 38 -9.47 1.55 10.47
C SER A 38 -8.48 2.69 10.63
N HIS A 39 -7.19 2.38 10.80
CA HIS A 39 -6.14 3.37 11.05
C HIS A 39 -5.02 3.32 10.02
N THR A 40 -4.45 4.48 9.71
CA THR A 40 -3.39 4.64 8.71
C THR A 40 -2.14 3.84 9.08
N ASP A 41 -1.78 3.76 10.36
CA ASP A 41 -0.61 2.98 10.79
C ASP A 41 -0.83 1.47 10.63
N GLU A 42 -2.05 0.98 10.89
CA GLU A 42 -2.43 -0.42 10.61
C GLU A 42 -2.34 -0.73 9.12
N MET A 43 -2.76 0.21 8.27
CA MET A 43 -2.66 0.07 6.81
C MET A 43 -1.21 -0.04 6.36
N VAL A 44 -0.31 0.78 6.91
CA VAL A 44 1.10 0.68 6.54
C VAL A 44 1.72 -0.64 7.01
N ALA A 45 1.43 -1.06 8.25
CA ALA A 45 1.90 -2.35 8.75
C ALA A 45 1.37 -3.55 7.94
N GLN A 46 0.11 -3.48 7.51
CA GLN A 46 -0.50 -4.49 6.65
C GLN A 46 0.18 -4.56 5.28
N VAL A 47 0.40 -3.40 4.62
CA VAL A 47 1.10 -3.33 3.33
C VAL A 47 2.52 -3.86 3.47
N ASP A 48 3.25 -3.46 4.50
CA ASP A 48 4.62 -3.89 4.76
C ASP A 48 4.73 -5.42 4.87
N ARG A 49 3.80 -6.03 5.63
CA ARG A 49 3.71 -7.48 5.76
C ARG A 49 3.40 -8.17 4.44
N ILE A 50 2.43 -7.67 3.67
CA ILE A 50 2.07 -8.26 2.37
C ILE A 50 3.24 -8.20 1.39
N LEU A 51 3.99 -7.10 1.37
CA LEU A 51 5.15 -6.95 0.48
C LEU A 51 6.19 -8.03 0.75
N ILE A 52 6.50 -8.27 2.03
CA ILE A 52 7.44 -9.30 2.48
C ILE A 52 6.90 -10.71 2.17
N ASP A 53 5.69 -11.01 2.62
CA ASP A 53 5.10 -12.36 2.52
C ASP A 53 4.89 -12.79 1.06
N SER A 54 4.57 -11.84 0.17
CA SER A 54 4.39 -12.11 -1.25
C SER A 54 5.67 -11.94 -2.09
N ASN A 55 6.82 -11.71 -1.44
CA ASN A 55 8.11 -11.43 -2.09
C ASN A 55 8.02 -10.35 -3.19
N SER A 56 7.14 -9.36 -2.98
CA SER A 56 6.94 -8.25 -3.91
C SER A 56 7.98 -7.14 -3.71
N ALA A 57 8.58 -7.09 -2.52
CA ALA A 57 9.76 -6.30 -2.17
C ALA A 57 10.53 -7.02 -1.05
N GLN A 58 11.82 -6.75 -0.94
CA GLN A 58 12.66 -7.28 0.13
C GLN A 58 12.74 -6.31 1.30
N LYS A 59 13.02 -6.81 2.50
CA LYS A 59 13.32 -5.94 3.65
C LYS A 59 14.48 -5.01 3.31
N GLY A 60 14.30 -3.74 3.61
CA GLY A 60 15.26 -2.68 3.32
C GLY A 60 15.02 -1.94 2.01
N ASP A 61 14.15 -2.44 1.12
CA ASP A 61 13.75 -1.74 -0.11
C ASP A 61 12.94 -0.48 0.20
N ASN A 62 13.03 0.51 -0.68
CA ASN A 62 12.22 1.73 -0.58
C ASN A 62 10.95 1.61 -1.42
N VAL A 63 9.81 1.92 -0.81
CA VAL A 63 8.50 1.99 -1.46
C VAL A 63 7.81 3.32 -1.18
N ILE A 64 6.89 3.70 -2.04
CA ILE A 64 6.02 4.86 -1.82
C ILE A 64 4.60 4.34 -1.60
N ILE A 65 4.06 4.63 -0.42
CA ILE A 65 2.68 4.30 -0.08
C ILE A 65 1.83 5.54 -0.33
N VAL A 66 0.76 5.38 -1.10
CA VAL A 66 -0.17 6.45 -1.46
C VAL A 66 -1.58 5.98 -1.12
N ALA A 67 -2.30 6.76 -0.32
CA ALA A 67 -3.62 6.37 0.18
C ALA A 67 -4.48 7.59 0.59
N GLY A 68 -5.72 7.32 0.98
CA GLY A 68 -6.54 8.24 1.76
C GLY A 68 -6.36 7.96 3.26
N SER A 69 -6.20 9.01 4.06
CA SER A 69 -6.13 8.96 5.51
C SER A 69 -7.26 9.81 6.11
N PRO A 70 -8.13 9.27 6.97
CA PRO A 70 -8.17 7.87 7.40
C PRO A 70 -8.67 6.92 6.28
N PRO A 71 -8.33 5.61 6.36
CA PRO A 71 -8.80 4.62 5.39
C PRO A 71 -10.33 4.48 5.40
N GLY A 72 -10.90 4.06 4.26
CA GLY A 72 -12.32 3.74 4.15
C GLY A 72 -13.28 4.92 3.96
N ILE A 73 -12.78 6.16 3.90
CA ILE A 73 -13.57 7.33 3.53
C ILE A 73 -13.30 7.68 2.05
N PRO A 74 -14.23 7.42 1.12
CA PRO A 74 -14.10 7.84 -0.27
C PRO A 74 -14.03 9.36 -0.38
N GLY A 75 -13.17 9.88 -1.24
CA GLY A 75 -13.13 11.33 -1.51
C GLY A 75 -11.81 11.79 -2.11
N SER A 76 -10.69 11.55 -1.44
CA SER A 76 -9.38 11.88 -2.03
C SER A 76 -8.24 10.99 -1.53
N THR A 77 -7.26 10.83 -2.40
CA THR A 77 -5.92 10.35 -2.06
C THR A 77 -5.14 11.54 -1.51
N ASN A 78 -5.00 11.62 -0.19
CA ASN A 78 -4.46 12.79 0.50
C ASN A 78 -3.16 12.52 1.27
N ALA A 79 -2.68 11.27 1.27
CA ALA A 79 -1.48 10.87 1.98
C ALA A 79 -0.47 10.20 1.04
N MET A 80 0.80 10.55 1.19
CA MET A 80 1.94 9.89 0.55
C MET A 80 3.05 9.72 1.58
N ARG A 81 3.64 8.52 1.64
CA ARG A 81 4.73 8.19 2.56
C ARG A 81 5.84 7.46 1.82
N VAL A 82 7.07 7.92 2.00
CA VAL A 82 8.27 7.12 1.66
C VAL A 82 8.51 6.17 2.82
N HIS A 83 8.51 4.87 2.53
CA HIS A 83 8.59 3.81 3.52
C HIS A 83 9.69 2.83 3.15
N ARG A 84 10.43 2.36 4.15
CA ARG A 84 11.42 1.31 3.97
C ARG A 84 10.82 -0.01 4.45
N VAL A 85 10.80 -1.00 3.58
CA VAL A 85 10.14 -2.28 3.84
C VAL A 85 10.77 -2.98 5.04
N GLY A 86 9.95 -3.43 5.99
CA GLY A 86 10.33 -4.00 7.27
C GLY A 86 10.22 -3.03 8.45
N ASP A 87 10.31 -1.71 8.24
CA ASP A 87 10.36 -0.74 9.33
C ASP A 87 9.08 -0.70 10.17
N ALA A 88 7.91 -0.97 9.57
CA ALA A 88 6.62 -0.93 10.27
C ALA A 88 6.41 -2.21 11.09
N VAL A 89 6.76 -3.36 10.52
CA VAL A 89 6.68 -4.66 11.21
C VAL A 89 7.67 -4.74 12.37
N GLU A 90 8.87 -4.17 12.20
CA GLU A 90 9.94 -4.22 13.21
C GLU A 90 9.92 -3.03 14.19
N GLY A 91 9.04 -2.03 13.96
CA GLY A 91 8.91 -0.87 14.83
C GLY A 91 10.14 0.05 14.84
N ILE A 92 10.94 0.03 13.78
CA ILE A 92 12.23 0.73 13.71
C ILE A 92 12.02 2.24 13.64
N ALA A 93 11.10 2.69 12.79
CA ALA A 93 10.85 4.11 12.58
C ALA A 93 10.12 4.72 13.79
N PRO A 94 10.43 5.98 14.18
CA PRO A 94 9.81 6.64 15.34
C PRO A 94 8.28 6.64 15.31
N ALA A 95 7.69 6.69 14.11
CA ALA A 95 6.25 6.66 13.90
C ALA A 95 5.56 5.34 14.32
N TYR A 96 6.31 4.26 14.53
CA TYR A 96 5.79 2.94 14.89
C TYR A 96 6.21 2.47 16.29
N ARG A 97 6.93 3.31 17.04
CA ARG A 97 7.25 3.03 18.44
C ARG A 97 6.02 3.33 19.29
N LYS A 98 5.61 2.35 20.10
CA LYS A 98 4.59 2.54 21.14
C LYS A 98 5.11 3.43 22.26
#